data_AF-A0A2U1T8D5-F1
#
_entry.id   AF-A0A2U1T8D5-F1
#
_cell.length_a   1.000
_cell.length_b   1.000
_cell.length_c   1.000
_cell.angle_alpha   90.00
_cell.angle_beta   90.00
_cell.angle_gamma   90.00
#
_symmetry.space_group_name_H-M   'P 1'
#
loop_
_entity.id
_entity.type
_entity.pdbx_description
1 polymer ?
#
loop_
_entity_poly.entity_id
_entity_poly.type
_entity_poly.pdbx_seq_one_letter_code
_entity_poly.pdbx_strand_id
1 'polypeptide(L)'
;MTEILLRETRTREEAERHERSSTRFLQSWLFDCHELTPELAEQGFAFNIDVRQDYLIAAASVVSTRAPMPSFQEEVDRITRKLLKDAASRGAASGMLGSRIILLFPLSGRRSPEGIVAEITAWLEKAALHVRRSTALTLTVGVSSIGSPAPEAADQAVRALRHALHSPADVYRFDDLTLELLVDSIPERQRQAFVQRVFRDTPGEARRYLKAYFEADGSLSLAAETLFINKNTLNGRLHRVAETTGYDPRRIADAVVLWLALHLEG
;
A
#
# COMPACT_ATOMS: atom_id res chain seq x y z
N MET A 1 -40.03 -23.33 -13.13
CA MET A 1 -39.34 -22.75 -11.95
C MET A 1 -37.98 -23.40 -11.68
N THR A 2 -37.85 -24.72 -11.84
CA THR A 2 -36.61 -25.50 -11.62
C THR A 2 -35.49 -25.25 -12.65
N GLU A 3 -35.84 -24.97 -13.90
CA GLU A 3 -34.85 -24.79 -14.99
C GLU A 3 -34.09 -23.45 -14.91
N ILE A 4 -34.73 -22.40 -14.38
CA ILE A 4 -34.09 -21.09 -14.15
C ILE A 4 -33.11 -21.17 -12.97
N LEU A 5 -33.50 -21.84 -11.87
CA LEU A 5 -32.64 -22.09 -10.71
C LEU A 5 -31.44 -22.98 -11.05
N LEU A 6 -31.60 -23.99 -11.92
CA LEU A 6 -30.51 -24.84 -12.42
C LEU A 6 -29.54 -24.09 -13.34
N ARG A 7 -30.04 -23.12 -14.11
CA ARG A 7 -29.21 -22.28 -14.98
C ARG A 7 -28.41 -21.25 -14.18
N GLU A 8 -29.01 -20.63 -13.16
CA GLU A 8 -28.34 -19.67 -12.27
C GLU A 8 -27.29 -20.32 -11.35
N THR A 9 -27.54 -21.55 -10.90
CA THR A 9 -26.54 -22.31 -10.13
C THR A 9 -25.35 -22.71 -10.98
N ARG A 10 -25.57 -23.16 -12.22
CA ARG A 10 -24.50 -23.52 -13.15
C ARG A 10 -23.64 -22.32 -13.58
N THR A 11 -24.24 -21.18 -13.91
CA THR A 11 -23.48 -19.97 -14.23
C THR A 11 -22.68 -19.46 -13.04
N ARG A 12 -23.21 -19.58 -11.82
CA ARG A 12 -22.50 -19.24 -10.59
C ARG A 12 -21.34 -20.20 -10.32
N GLU A 13 -21.54 -21.51 -10.48
CA GLU A 13 -20.48 -22.51 -10.32
C GLU A 13 -19.35 -22.35 -11.35
N GLU A 14 -19.69 -22.05 -12.60
CA GLU A 14 -18.72 -21.79 -13.67
C GLU A 14 -17.91 -20.51 -13.39
N ALA A 15 -18.57 -19.44 -12.93
CA ALA A 15 -17.90 -18.21 -12.51
C ALA A 15 -16.98 -18.41 -11.30
N GLU A 16 -17.44 -19.13 -10.27
CA GLU A 16 -16.63 -19.43 -9.07
C GLU A 16 -15.43 -20.33 -9.42
N ARG A 17 -15.57 -21.29 -10.33
CA ARG A 17 -14.46 -22.12 -10.82
C ARG A 17 -13.45 -21.29 -11.61
N HIS A 18 -13.94 -20.38 -12.46
CA HIS A 18 -13.09 -19.49 -13.24
C HIS A 18 -12.31 -18.53 -12.33
N GLU A 19 -12.96 -17.93 -11.32
CA GLU A 19 -12.34 -17.06 -10.33
C GLU A 19 -11.27 -17.81 -9.51
N ARG A 20 -11.59 -18.99 -8.97
CA ARG A 20 -10.61 -19.80 -8.21
C ARG A 20 -9.41 -20.20 -9.08
N SER A 21 -9.63 -20.45 -10.36
CA SER A 21 -8.55 -20.80 -11.30
C SER A 21 -7.69 -19.58 -11.63
N SER A 22 -8.30 -18.41 -11.84
CA SER A 22 -7.60 -17.13 -12.05
C SER A 22 -6.77 -16.73 -10.82
N THR A 23 -7.35 -16.81 -9.61
CA THR A 23 -6.66 -16.59 -8.34
C THR A 23 -5.43 -17.48 -8.18
N ARG A 24 -5.57 -18.79 -8.46
CA ARG A 24 -4.45 -19.73 -8.37
C ARG A 24 -3.37 -19.41 -9.41
N PHE A 25 -3.77 -19.06 -10.62
CA PHE A 25 -2.84 -18.65 -11.67
C PHE A 25 -2.06 -17.39 -11.26
N LEU A 26 -2.74 -16.34 -10.79
CA LEU A 26 -2.09 -15.12 -10.33
C LEU A 26 -1.14 -15.37 -9.15
N GLN A 27 -1.55 -16.19 -8.18
CA GLN A 27 -0.68 -16.57 -7.05
C GLN A 27 0.58 -17.28 -7.56
N SER A 28 0.39 -18.28 -8.43
CA SER A 28 1.49 -19.06 -9.00
C SER A 28 2.42 -18.17 -9.81
N TRP A 29 1.90 -17.32 -10.69
CA TRP A 29 2.71 -16.50 -11.58
C TRP A 29 3.39 -15.33 -10.88
N LEU A 30 2.69 -14.62 -10.01
CA LEU A 30 3.21 -13.37 -9.45
C LEU A 30 4.05 -13.58 -8.19
N PHE A 31 3.87 -14.70 -7.46
CA PHE A 31 4.49 -14.89 -6.15
C PHE A 31 5.26 -16.20 -5.99
N ASP A 32 4.85 -17.28 -6.68
CA ASP A 32 5.45 -18.61 -6.47
C ASP A 32 6.47 -18.99 -7.56
N CYS A 33 6.20 -18.69 -8.83
CA CYS A 33 7.04 -19.06 -9.98
C CYS A 33 7.52 -17.82 -10.74
N HIS A 34 8.84 -17.68 -10.87
CA HIS A 34 9.46 -16.54 -11.55
C HIS A 34 9.99 -16.92 -12.95
N GLU A 35 9.92 -18.20 -13.31
CA GLU A 35 10.33 -18.69 -14.62
C GLU A 35 9.16 -18.63 -15.61
N LEU A 36 9.37 -17.94 -16.72
CA LEU A 36 8.41 -17.86 -17.82
C LEU A 36 8.46 -19.16 -18.64
N THR A 37 7.46 -20.01 -18.48
CA THR A 37 7.28 -21.22 -19.32
C THR A 37 6.22 -21.02 -20.40
N PRO A 38 6.28 -21.75 -21.52
CA PRO A 38 5.22 -21.73 -22.54
C PRO A 38 3.85 -22.09 -21.99
N GLU A 39 3.78 -23.05 -21.06
CA GLU A 39 2.54 -23.48 -20.39
C GLU A 39 1.94 -22.35 -19.56
N LEU A 40 2.77 -21.57 -18.86
CA LEU A 40 2.33 -20.41 -18.09
C LEU A 40 1.76 -19.33 -18.99
N ALA A 41 2.36 -19.11 -20.17
CA ALA A 41 1.85 -18.16 -21.14
C ALA A 41 0.48 -18.59 -21.70
N GLU A 42 0.32 -19.87 -22.02
CA GLU A 42 -0.97 -20.42 -22.47
C GLU A 42 -2.06 -20.29 -21.40
N GLN A 43 -1.72 -20.58 -20.14
CA GLN A 43 -2.62 -20.37 -18.99
C GLN A 43 -2.99 -18.90 -18.81
N GLY A 44 -2.05 -17.98 -18.97
CA GLY A 44 -2.31 -16.54 -18.88
C GLY A 44 -3.33 -16.09 -19.93
N PHE A 45 -3.19 -16.53 -21.18
CA PHE A 45 -4.13 -16.16 -22.24
C PHE A 45 -5.57 -16.60 -21.95
N ALA A 46 -5.77 -17.72 -21.23
CA ALA A 46 -7.10 -18.16 -20.79
C ALA A 46 -7.77 -17.15 -19.83
N PHE A 47 -7.00 -16.29 -19.17
CA PHE A 47 -7.47 -15.21 -18.29
C PHE A 47 -7.27 -13.81 -18.89
N ASN A 48 -7.02 -13.72 -20.20
CA ASN A 48 -6.73 -12.48 -20.92
C ASN A 48 -5.50 -11.73 -20.36
N ILE A 49 -4.48 -12.50 -19.93
CA ILE A 49 -3.21 -12.02 -19.39
C ILE A 49 -2.08 -12.52 -20.29
N ASP A 50 -1.35 -11.63 -20.94
CA ASP A 50 -0.07 -11.97 -21.55
C ASP A 50 1.03 -11.92 -20.48
N VAL A 51 1.63 -13.04 -20.10
CA VAL A 51 2.66 -13.06 -19.05
C VAL A 51 4.00 -12.43 -19.47
N ARG A 52 4.16 -12.12 -20.77
CA ARG A 52 5.39 -11.57 -21.35
C ARG A 52 5.38 -10.05 -21.44
N GLN A 53 4.23 -9.42 -21.19
CA GLN A 53 4.11 -7.97 -21.24
C GLN A 53 4.33 -7.34 -19.86
N ASP A 54 4.72 -6.06 -19.88
CA ASP A 54 4.83 -5.28 -18.66
C ASP A 54 3.47 -4.76 -18.21
N TYR A 55 3.27 -4.72 -16.91
CA TYR A 55 2.06 -4.23 -16.29
C TYR A 55 2.37 -3.18 -15.23
N LEU A 56 1.51 -2.18 -15.14
CA LEU A 56 1.33 -1.45 -13.89
C LEU A 56 0.40 -2.28 -13.01
N ILE A 57 0.87 -2.67 -11.83
CA ILE A 57 0.09 -3.50 -10.91
C ILE A 57 -0.40 -2.65 -9.75
N ALA A 58 -1.68 -2.77 -9.43
CA ALA A 58 -2.25 -2.19 -8.23
C ALA A 58 -2.79 -3.29 -7.31
N ALA A 59 -2.36 -3.28 -6.06
CA ALA A 59 -2.88 -4.13 -5.00
C ALA A 59 -3.80 -3.29 -4.11
N ALA A 60 -5.06 -3.68 -3.99
CA ALA A 60 -6.06 -2.95 -3.22
C ALA A 60 -6.67 -3.81 -2.11
N SER A 61 -7.09 -3.15 -1.03
CA SER A 61 -7.83 -3.78 0.06
C SER A 61 -8.93 -2.83 0.53
N VAL A 62 -10.11 -3.38 0.83
CA VAL A 62 -11.19 -2.64 1.47
C VAL A 62 -11.16 -2.96 2.95
N VAL A 63 -10.88 -1.97 3.78
CA VAL A 63 -10.75 -2.13 5.23
C VAL A 63 -11.79 -1.31 5.96
N SER A 64 -12.25 -1.82 7.11
CA SER A 64 -13.14 -1.07 8.00
C SER A 64 -12.31 -0.33 9.04
N THR A 65 -12.66 0.92 9.31
CA THR A 65 -12.11 1.69 10.43
C THR A 65 -12.76 1.34 11.77
N ARG A 66 -13.78 0.47 11.76
CA ARG A 66 -14.58 0.04 12.91
C ARG A 66 -14.58 -1.48 13.05
N ALA A 67 -14.95 -1.97 14.23
CA ALA A 67 -15.12 -3.39 14.50
C ALA A 67 -15.99 -4.07 13.42
N PRO A 68 -15.59 -5.24 12.90
CA PRO A 68 -16.25 -5.88 11.77
C PRO A 68 -17.72 -6.22 12.10
N MET A 69 -18.64 -5.72 11.28
CA MET A 69 -20.07 -5.99 11.35
C MET A 69 -20.52 -6.74 10.09
N PRO A 70 -21.53 -7.63 10.16
CA PRO A 70 -22.01 -8.38 9.00
C PRO A 70 -22.45 -7.51 7.81
N SER A 71 -23.00 -6.32 8.07
CA SER A 71 -23.39 -5.36 7.04
C SER A 71 -22.22 -4.80 6.22
N PHE A 72 -20.99 -4.87 6.74
CA PHE A 72 -19.81 -4.45 5.98
C PHE A 72 -19.45 -5.42 4.86
N GLN A 73 -19.80 -6.70 4.97
CA GLN A 73 -19.44 -7.67 3.93
C GLN A 73 -20.14 -7.36 2.60
N GLU A 74 -21.44 -7.04 2.64
CA GLU A 74 -22.19 -6.64 1.44
C GLU A 74 -21.64 -5.37 0.80
N GLU A 75 -21.18 -4.44 1.65
CA GLU A 75 -20.62 -3.17 1.21
C GLU A 75 -19.21 -3.34 0.62
N VAL A 76 -18.37 -4.17 1.24
CA VAL A 76 -17.07 -4.60 0.70
C VAL A 76 -17.25 -5.25 -0.66
N ASP A 77 -18.19 -6.19 -0.79
CA ASP A 77 -18.45 -6.88 -2.05
C ASP A 77 -18.96 -5.90 -3.13
N ARG A 78 -19.79 -4.93 -2.75
CA ARG A 78 -20.28 -3.87 -3.65
C ARG A 78 -19.13 -2.98 -4.14
N ILE A 79 -18.24 -2.55 -3.25
CA ILE A 79 -17.06 -1.74 -3.60
C ILE A 79 -16.13 -2.54 -4.51
N THR A 80 -15.86 -3.79 -4.14
CA THR A 80 -14.99 -4.71 -4.90
C THR A 80 -15.52 -4.90 -6.32
N ARG A 81 -16.80 -5.25 -6.49
CA ARG A 81 -17.42 -5.42 -7.82
C ARG A 81 -17.34 -4.14 -8.66
N LYS A 82 -17.56 -2.97 -8.05
CA LYS A 82 -17.46 -1.68 -8.75
C LYS A 82 -16.02 -1.43 -9.21
N LEU A 83 -15.04 -1.63 -8.32
CA LEU A 83 -13.63 -1.45 -8.64
C LEU A 83 -13.18 -2.38 -9.78
N LEU A 84 -13.54 -3.66 -9.72
CA LEU A 84 -13.22 -4.65 -10.77
C LEU A 84 -13.83 -4.27 -12.12
N LYS A 85 -15.10 -3.84 -12.14
CA LYS A 85 -15.79 -3.41 -13.36
C LYS A 85 -15.14 -2.17 -13.97
N ASP A 86 -14.85 -1.18 -13.14
CA ASP A 86 -14.22 0.07 -13.59
C ASP A 86 -12.78 -0.20 -14.07
N ALA A 87 -12.02 -1.09 -13.40
CA ALA A 87 -10.70 -1.51 -13.84
C ALA A 87 -10.74 -2.26 -15.18
N ALA A 88 -11.68 -3.19 -15.37
CA ALA A 88 -11.86 -3.92 -16.62
C ALA A 88 -12.20 -2.97 -17.78
N SER A 89 -13.00 -1.93 -17.54
CA SER A 89 -13.30 -0.90 -18.56
C SER A 89 -12.05 -0.11 -19.03
N ARG A 90 -10.98 -0.16 -18.24
CA ARG A 90 -9.67 0.44 -18.53
C ARG A 90 -8.66 -0.56 -19.11
N GLY A 91 -9.11 -1.79 -19.40
CA GLY A 91 -8.29 -2.86 -19.95
C GLY A 91 -7.50 -3.66 -18.89
N ALA A 92 -7.84 -3.52 -17.61
CA ALA A 92 -7.16 -4.27 -16.57
C ALA A 92 -7.62 -5.73 -16.54
N ALA A 93 -6.67 -6.65 -16.42
CA ALA A 93 -6.96 -7.96 -15.85
C ALA A 93 -7.04 -7.83 -14.32
N SER A 94 -7.77 -8.74 -13.67
CA SER A 94 -7.94 -8.68 -12.22
C SER A 94 -8.15 -10.04 -11.59
N GLY A 95 -7.82 -10.15 -10.32
CA GLY A 95 -8.14 -11.32 -9.51
C GLY A 95 -7.96 -11.09 -8.02
N MET A 96 -8.48 -12.02 -7.23
CA MET A 96 -8.45 -11.95 -5.78
C MET A 96 -7.31 -12.80 -5.23
N LEU A 97 -6.49 -12.25 -4.32
CA LEU A 97 -5.48 -12.98 -3.55
C LEU A 97 -5.76 -12.80 -2.05
N GLY A 98 -6.47 -13.77 -1.46
CA GLY A 98 -7.03 -13.62 -0.12
C GLY A 98 -8.08 -12.49 -0.10
N SER A 99 -7.90 -11.50 0.77
CA SER A 99 -8.74 -10.30 0.84
C SER A 99 -8.26 -9.16 -0.07
N ARG A 100 -7.18 -9.36 -0.82
CA ARG A 100 -6.58 -8.33 -1.67
C ARG A 100 -7.08 -8.47 -3.11
N ILE A 101 -7.36 -7.34 -3.73
CA ILE A 101 -7.69 -7.23 -5.14
C ILE A 101 -6.39 -6.90 -5.87
N ILE A 102 -6.00 -7.72 -6.84
CA ILE A 102 -4.87 -7.43 -7.73
C ILE A 102 -5.42 -6.99 -9.08
N LEU A 103 -4.97 -5.83 -9.54
CA LEU A 103 -5.32 -5.23 -10.83
C LEU A 103 -4.05 -5.14 -11.67
N LEU A 104 -4.09 -5.63 -12.90
CA LEU A 104 -2.97 -5.62 -13.84
C LEU A 104 -3.33 -4.78 -15.05
N PHE A 105 -2.72 -3.60 -15.19
CA PHE A 105 -2.93 -2.69 -16.31
C PHE A 105 -1.81 -2.86 -17.33
N PRO A 106 -2.09 -3.37 -18.55
CA PRO A 106 -1.06 -3.58 -19.55
C PRO A 106 -0.45 -2.23 -19.98
N LEU A 107 0.89 -2.17 -19.99
CA LEU A 107 1.63 -0.99 -20.45
C LEU A 107 1.91 -1.02 -21.96
N SER A 108 1.57 -2.11 -22.62
CA SER A 108 1.67 -2.30 -24.07
C SER A 108 0.72 -1.36 -24.82
N GLY A 109 1.25 -0.47 -25.67
CA GLY A 109 0.40 0.34 -26.55
C GLY A 109 1.06 1.60 -27.11
N ARG A 110 0.26 2.46 -27.75
CA ARG A 110 0.70 3.76 -28.29
C ARG A 110 0.80 4.88 -27.26
N ARG A 111 0.33 4.64 -26.02
CA ARG A 111 0.35 5.62 -24.93
C ARG A 111 1.70 5.55 -24.21
N SER A 112 2.16 6.68 -23.69
CA SER A 112 3.33 6.67 -22.81
C SER A 112 3.00 5.93 -21.51
N PRO A 113 3.90 5.06 -21.02
CA PRO A 113 3.72 4.39 -19.73
C PRO A 113 3.42 5.37 -18.60
N GLU A 114 4.11 6.51 -18.55
CA GLU A 114 3.91 7.56 -17.53
C GLU A 114 2.50 8.16 -17.59
N GLY A 115 1.91 8.28 -18.79
CA GLY A 115 0.55 8.76 -18.97
C GLY A 115 -0.50 7.77 -18.46
N ILE A 116 -0.30 6.47 -18.73
CA ILE A 116 -1.16 5.39 -18.19
C ILE A 116 -1.09 5.41 -16.66
N VAL A 117 0.13 5.49 -16.14
CA VAL A 117 0.41 5.52 -14.71
C VAL A 117 -0.29 6.70 -14.03
N ALA A 118 -0.17 7.91 -14.54
CA ALA A 118 -0.86 9.08 -13.99
C ALA A 118 -2.39 8.96 -14.08
N GLU A 119 -2.93 8.44 -15.19
CA GLU A 119 -4.36 8.21 -15.38
C GLU A 119 -4.93 7.23 -14.35
N ILE A 120 -4.26 6.09 -14.17
CA ILE A 120 -4.69 5.02 -13.25
C ILE A 120 -4.56 5.46 -11.80
N THR A 121 -3.44 6.08 -11.41
CA THR A 121 -3.27 6.60 -10.04
C THR A 121 -4.35 7.62 -9.70
N ALA A 122 -4.62 8.60 -10.58
CA ALA A 122 -5.66 9.60 -10.36
C ALA A 122 -7.08 9.00 -10.27
N TRP A 123 -7.34 7.91 -11.00
CA TRP A 123 -8.61 7.18 -10.90
C TRP A 123 -8.73 6.43 -9.57
N LEU A 124 -7.67 5.75 -9.13
CA LEU A 124 -7.64 5.04 -7.84
C LEU A 124 -7.84 6.00 -6.67
N GLU A 125 -7.18 7.16 -6.69
CA GLU A 125 -7.36 8.20 -5.66
C GLU A 125 -8.80 8.70 -5.60
N LYS A 126 -9.44 8.94 -6.76
CA LYS A 126 -10.85 9.33 -6.82
C LYS A 126 -11.77 8.22 -6.29
N ALA A 127 -11.48 6.96 -6.61
CA ALA A 127 -12.24 5.82 -6.11
C ALA A 127 -12.11 5.69 -4.58
N ALA A 128 -10.89 5.80 -4.05
CA ALA A 128 -10.62 5.75 -2.62
C ALA A 128 -11.31 6.88 -1.86
N LEU A 129 -11.19 8.13 -2.35
CA LEU A 129 -11.85 9.30 -1.77
C LEU A 129 -13.38 9.15 -1.77
N HIS A 130 -13.94 8.60 -2.85
CA HIS A 130 -15.38 8.35 -2.93
C HIS A 130 -15.83 7.32 -1.89
N VAL A 131 -15.11 6.20 -1.73
CA VAL A 131 -15.40 5.18 -0.72
C VAL A 131 -15.32 5.77 0.69
N ARG A 132 -14.24 6.49 1.01
CA ARG A 132 -14.02 7.14 2.31
C ARG A 132 -15.12 8.15 2.66
N ARG A 133 -15.67 8.87 1.66
CA ARG A 133 -16.74 9.87 1.88
C ARG A 133 -18.15 9.29 1.94
N SER A 134 -18.38 8.13 1.31
CA SER A 134 -19.72 7.55 1.16
C SER A 134 -19.99 6.38 2.11
N THR A 135 -18.96 5.82 2.74
CA THR A 135 -19.07 4.61 3.56
C THR A 135 -18.22 4.73 4.83
N ALA A 136 -18.37 3.79 5.77
CA ALA A 136 -17.47 3.65 6.92
C ALA A 136 -16.18 2.86 6.58
N LEU A 137 -16.03 2.45 5.32
CA LEU A 137 -14.92 1.67 4.81
C LEU A 137 -13.89 2.58 4.15
N THR A 138 -12.69 2.05 3.98
CA THR A 138 -11.58 2.70 3.29
C THR A 138 -11.05 1.76 2.22
N LEU A 139 -10.89 2.28 1.00
CA LEU A 139 -10.25 1.56 -0.10
C LEU A 139 -8.79 2.00 -0.12
N THR A 140 -7.92 1.11 0.33
CA THR A 140 -6.47 1.34 0.37
C THR A 140 -5.82 0.67 -0.82
N VAL A 141 -4.85 1.32 -1.48
CA VAL A 141 -4.22 0.84 -2.71
C VAL A 141 -2.71 1.10 -2.71
N GLY A 142 -1.94 0.09 -3.07
CA GLY A 142 -0.53 0.22 -3.44
C GLY A 142 -0.36 0.04 -4.94
N VAL A 143 0.46 0.88 -5.56
CA VAL A 143 0.71 0.88 -7.01
C VAL A 143 2.20 0.60 -7.25
N SER A 144 2.52 -0.31 -8.17
CA SER A 144 3.90 -0.66 -8.53
C SER A 144 4.62 0.48 -9.28
N SER A 145 5.93 0.34 -9.42
CA SER A 145 6.70 1.08 -10.41
C SER A 145 6.48 0.50 -11.81
N ILE A 146 7.03 1.16 -12.83
CA ILE A 146 7.11 0.66 -14.20
C ILE A 146 8.54 0.18 -14.51
N GLY A 147 8.67 -0.69 -15.51
CA GLY A 147 9.98 -1.19 -15.97
C GLY A 147 10.52 -2.40 -15.19
N SER A 148 9.75 -2.94 -14.24
CA SER A 148 10.02 -4.21 -13.57
C SER A 148 9.11 -5.32 -14.12
N PRO A 149 9.57 -6.58 -14.16
CA PRO A 149 8.72 -7.73 -14.51
C PRO A 149 7.49 -7.85 -13.61
N ALA A 150 6.40 -8.43 -14.12
CA ALA A 150 5.13 -8.53 -13.40
C ALA A 150 5.23 -9.12 -11.96
N PRO A 151 6.01 -10.19 -11.69
CA PRO A 151 6.17 -10.69 -10.31
C PRO A 151 6.79 -9.65 -9.37
N GLU A 152 7.82 -8.94 -9.83
CA GLU A 152 8.47 -7.88 -9.05
C GLU A 152 7.53 -6.69 -8.86
N ALA A 153 6.84 -6.25 -9.92
CA ALA A 153 5.82 -5.20 -9.83
C ALA A 153 4.69 -5.58 -8.86
N ALA A 154 4.31 -6.86 -8.78
CA ALA A 154 3.29 -7.32 -7.84
C ALA A 154 3.78 -7.25 -6.39
N ASP A 155 5.03 -7.65 -6.11
CA ASP A 155 5.66 -7.46 -4.79
C ASP A 155 5.69 -5.96 -4.41
N GLN A 156 6.14 -5.11 -5.34
CA GLN A 156 6.15 -3.66 -5.16
C GLN A 156 4.77 -3.10 -4.79
N ALA A 157 3.72 -3.47 -5.54
CA ALA A 157 2.35 -3.03 -5.27
C ALA A 157 1.84 -3.52 -3.91
N VAL A 158 2.15 -4.76 -3.51
CA VAL A 158 1.76 -5.30 -2.20
C VAL A 158 2.49 -4.60 -1.06
N ARG A 159 3.76 -4.25 -1.23
CA ARG A 159 4.52 -3.46 -0.25
C ARG A 159 3.96 -2.05 -0.12
N ALA A 160 3.66 -1.40 -1.23
CA ALA A 160 3.01 -0.10 -1.23
C ALA A 160 1.62 -0.14 -0.55
N LEU A 161 0.86 -1.24 -0.74
CA LEU A 161 -0.42 -1.44 -0.07
C LEU A 161 -0.25 -1.59 1.44
N ARG A 162 0.75 -2.35 1.90
CA ARG A 162 1.03 -2.50 3.34
C ARG A 162 1.38 -1.16 3.98
N HIS A 163 2.18 -0.34 3.31
CA HIS A 163 2.44 1.02 3.76
C HIS A 163 1.16 1.84 3.83
N ALA A 164 0.36 1.82 2.76
CA ALA A 164 -0.90 2.54 2.68
C ALA A 164 -1.90 2.20 3.80
N LEU A 165 -1.87 0.95 4.31
CA LEU A 165 -2.74 0.52 5.41
C LEU A 165 -2.40 1.16 6.76
N HIS A 166 -1.18 1.69 6.93
CA HIS A 166 -0.70 2.28 8.18
C HIS A 166 -0.40 3.78 8.05
N SER A 167 -0.81 4.39 6.94
CA SER A 167 -0.45 5.76 6.56
C SER A 167 -1.68 6.62 6.25
N PRO A 168 -1.57 7.97 6.22
CA PRO A 168 -2.75 8.84 6.12
C PRO A 168 -3.43 8.89 4.75
N ALA A 169 -2.67 8.74 3.65
CA ALA A 169 -3.23 8.62 2.31
C ALA A 169 -3.76 7.20 2.02
N ASP A 170 -4.73 7.11 1.12
CA ASP A 170 -5.32 5.81 0.74
C ASP A 170 -4.57 5.12 -0.39
N VAL A 171 -3.84 5.88 -1.22
CA VAL A 171 -3.15 5.39 -2.41
C VAL A 171 -1.69 5.79 -2.34
N TYR A 172 -0.79 4.81 -2.50
CA TYR A 172 0.66 5.04 -2.54
C TYR A 172 1.28 4.36 -3.75
N ARG A 173 2.25 5.02 -4.37
CA ARG A 173 3.08 4.43 -5.42
C ARG A 173 4.38 3.94 -4.81
N PHE A 174 4.88 2.83 -5.32
CA PHE A 174 6.17 2.29 -4.88
C PHE A 174 7.33 3.26 -5.12
N ASP A 175 7.31 3.99 -6.24
CA ASP A 175 8.32 5.03 -6.56
C ASP A 175 8.42 6.12 -5.48
N ASP A 176 7.33 6.40 -4.77
CA ASP A 176 7.28 7.46 -3.75
C ASP A 176 7.79 6.96 -2.40
N LEU A 177 7.96 5.65 -2.21
CA LEU A 177 8.30 5.03 -0.93
C LEU A 177 9.81 4.79 -0.79
N THR A 178 10.62 5.84 -0.70
CA THR A 178 12.08 5.66 -0.76
C THR A 178 12.68 5.05 0.52
N LEU A 179 12.23 5.47 1.70
CA LEU A 179 12.80 5.06 3.00
C LEU A 179 11.95 3.99 3.70
N GLU A 180 10.65 4.05 3.49
CA GLU A 180 9.62 3.21 4.09
C GLU A 180 9.76 1.75 3.63
N LEU A 181 10.11 1.55 2.36
CA LEU A 181 10.36 0.22 1.79
C LEU A 181 11.63 -0.45 2.33
N LEU A 182 12.68 0.33 2.60
CA LEU A 182 13.91 -0.15 3.22
C LEU A 182 13.63 -0.57 4.67
N VAL A 183 12.87 0.26 5.38
CA VAL A 183 12.40 -0.02 6.74
C VAL A 183 11.55 -1.29 6.81
N ASP A 184 10.62 -1.50 5.88
CA ASP A 184 9.74 -2.67 5.85
C ASP A 184 10.48 -4.00 5.65
N SER A 185 11.64 -3.96 4.98
CA SER A 185 12.49 -5.14 4.78
C SER A 185 13.17 -5.62 6.08
N ILE A 186 13.22 -4.78 7.11
CA ILE A 186 13.84 -5.09 8.40
C ILE A 186 12.83 -5.88 9.24
N PRO A 187 13.15 -7.10 9.71
CA PRO A 187 12.24 -7.90 10.54
C PRO A 187 11.76 -7.15 11.79
N GLU A 188 10.50 -7.32 12.18
CA GLU A 188 9.86 -6.63 13.30
C GLU A 188 10.69 -6.65 14.59
N ARG A 189 11.26 -7.82 14.93
CA ARG A 189 12.14 -7.96 16.10
C ARG A 189 13.36 -7.03 16.06
N GLN A 190 13.94 -6.82 14.87
CA GLN A 190 15.09 -5.94 14.69
C GLN A 190 14.66 -4.46 14.73
N ARG A 191 13.48 -4.13 14.20
CA ARG A 191 12.88 -2.79 14.33
C ARG A 191 12.67 -2.42 15.80
N GLN A 192 12.01 -3.28 16.56
CA GLN A 192 11.78 -3.07 17.99
C GLN A 192 13.10 -2.96 18.77
N ALA A 193 14.09 -3.81 18.48
CA ALA A 193 15.39 -3.73 19.13
C ALA A 193 16.11 -2.40 18.82
N PHE A 194 15.99 -1.90 17.58
CA PHE A 194 16.55 -0.62 17.19
C PHE A 194 15.87 0.55 17.93
N VAL A 195 14.53 0.58 17.94
CA VAL A 195 13.73 1.59 18.65
C VAL A 195 14.06 1.60 20.14
N GLN A 196 14.07 0.43 20.79
CA GLN A 196 14.41 0.31 22.21
C GLN A 196 15.84 0.75 22.49
N ARG A 197 16.78 0.56 21.56
CA ARG A 197 18.16 1.03 21.72
C ARG A 197 18.26 2.54 21.60
N VAL A 198 17.53 3.16 20.66
CA VAL A 198 17.58 4.61 20.41
C VAL A 198 16.87 5.38 21.52
N PHE A 199 15.70 4.92 21.97
CA PHE A 199 14.88 5.66 22.93
C PHE A 199 14.79 5.03 24.33
N ARG A 200 15.75 4.18 24.70
CA ARG A 200 15.76 3.43 25.97
C ARG A 200 15.41 4.28 27.19
N ASP A 201 16.13 5.38 27.35
CA ASP A 201 16.08 6.24 28.53
C ASP A 201 15.37 7.57 28.24
N THR A 202 14.65 7.64 27.12
CA THR A 202 14.03 8.86 26.63
C THR A 202 12.57 8.92 27.04
N PRO A 203 12.08 10.04 27.63
CA PRO A 203 10.67 10.22 27.94
C PRO A 203 9.76 10.11 26.71
N GLY A 204 8.53 9.60 26.87
CA GLY A 204 7.56 9.49 25.78
C GLY A 204 7.24 10.83 25.09
N GLU A 205 7.23 11.93 25.86
CA GLU A 205 7.01 13.29 25.31
C GLU A 205 8.08 13.74 24.32
N ALA A 206 9.30 13.16 24.38
CA ALA A 206 10.37 13.49 23.44
C ALA A 206 9.98 13.20 21.98
N ARG A 207 9.18 12.15 21.75
CA ARG A 207 8.71 11.77 20.41
C ARG A 207 7.88 12.90 19.81
N ARG A 208 7.01 13.51 20.62
CA ARG A 208 6.17 14.64 20.19
C ARG A 208 7.01 15.83 19.72
N TYR A 209 8.09 16.15 20.45
CA TYR A 209 8.97 17.25 20.08
C TYR A 209 9.77 16.96 18.81
N LEU A 210 10.29 15.73 18.69
CA LEU A 210 11.02 15.32 17.48
C LEU A 210 10.13 15.26 16.25
N LYS A 211 8.90 14.71 16.36
CA LYS A 211 7.93 14.67 15.25
C LYS A 211 7.63 16.07 14.73
N ALA A 212 7.23 16.99 15.61
CA ALA A 212 6.96 18.37 15.23
C ALA A 212 8.20 19.09 14.66
N TYR A 213 9.40 18.77 15.17
CA TYR A 213 10.65 19.33 14.67
C TYR A 213 10.98 18.86 13.24
N PHE A 214 10.81 17.56 12.97
CA PHE A 214 11.08 16.98 11.64
C PHE A 214 9.99 17.34 10.63
N GLU A 215 8.72 17.37 11.02
CA GLU A 215 7.60 17.85 10.17
C GLU A 215 7.76 19.33 9.76
N ALA A 216 8.48 20.10 10.57
CA ALA A 216 8.83 21.49 10.28
C ALA A 216 10.15 21.64 9.51
N ASP A 217 10.67 20.56 8.90
CA ASP A 217 11.95 20.53 8.18
C ASP A 217 13.14 21.08 9.01
N GLY A 218 13.13 20.80 10.32
CA GLY A 218 14.16 21.27 11.24
C GLY A 218 14.01 22.75 11.64
N SER A 219 12.92 23.41 11.27
CA SER A 219 12.61 24.78 11.69
C SER A 219 12.10 24.80 13.14
N LEU A 220 12.97 25.21 14.05
CA LEU A 220 12.63 25.42 15.47
C LEU A 220 11.48 26.41 15.68
N SER A 221 11.34 27.40 14.81
CA SER A 221 10.29 28.42 14.95
C SER A 221 8.92 27.84 14.58
N LEU A 222 8.81 27.17 13.43
CA LEU A 222 7.58 26.55 12.96
C LEU A 222 7.16 25.42 13.91
N ALA A 223 8.09 24.54 14.30
CA ALA A 223 7.81 23.46 15.24
C ALA A 223 7.32 23.97 16.61
N ALA A 224 7.91 25.06 17.12
CA ALA A 224 7.50 25.65 18.39
C ALA A 224 6.10 26.28 18.32
N GLU A 225 5.76 26.90 17.18
CA GLU A 225 4.42 27.40 16.90
C GLU A 225 3.39 26.26 16.87
N THR A 226 3.65 25.19 16.12
CA THR A 226 2.79 23.99 16.08
C THR A 226 2.58 23.35 17.45
N LEU A 227 3.61 23.38 18.30
CA LEU A 227 3.56 22.84 19.66
C LEU A 227 3.00 23.82 20.70
N PHE A 228 2.72 25.07 20.32
CA PHE A 228 2.31 26.16 21.21
C PHE A 228 3.29 26.39 22.37
N ILE A 229 4.59 26.33 22.10
CA ILE A 229 5.66 26.59 23.08
C ILE A 229 6.66 27.63 22.57
N ASN A 230 7.50 28.14 23.47
CA ASN A 230 8.60 29.02 23.06
C ASN A 230 9.72 28.21 22.35
N LYS A 231 10.30 28.81 21.31
CA LYS A 231 11.46 28.27 20.57
C LYS A 231 12.61 27.80 21.48
N ASN A 232 12.93 28.57 22.53
CA ASN A 232 14.00 28.23 23.47
C ASN A 232 13.64 27.01 24.31
N THR A 233 12.36 26.88 24.69
CA THR A 233 11.85 25.70 25.37
C THR A 233 12.00 24.47 24.47
N LEU A 234 11.58 24.55 23.20
CA LEU A 234 11.77 23.45 22.24
C LEU A 234 13.25 23.08 22.09
N ASN A 235 14.13 24.07 21.94
CA ASN A 235 15.57 23.83 21.83
C ASN A 235 16.13 23.10 23.06
N GLY A 236 15.71 23.50 24.27
CA GLY A 236 16.07 22.79 25.51
C GLY A 236 15.52 21.36 25.57
N ARG A 237 14.32 21.12 25.03
CA ARG A 237 13.75 19.76 24.92
C ARG A 237 14.56 18.90 23.95
N LEU A 238 14.94 19.42 22.78
CA LEU A 238 15.78 18.71 21.81
C LEU A 238 17.19 18.45 22.35
N HIS A 239 17.76 19.36 23.14
CA HIS A 239 19.03 19.11 23.85
C HIS A 239 18.90 17.92 24.81
N ARG A 240 17.80 17.83 25.55
CA ARG A 240 17.52 16.70 26.44
C ARG A 240 17.35 15.37 25.69
N VAL A 241 16.83 15.42 24.46
CA VAL A 241 16.82 14.24 23.58
C VAL A 241 18.25 13.81 23.26
N ALA A 242 19.12 14.75 22.90
CA ALA A 242 20.53 14.44 22.62
C ALA A 242 21.23 13.81 23.82
N GLU A 243 20.99 14.33 25.03
CA GLU A 243 21.56 13.77 26.27
C GLU A 243 21.06 12.36 26.58
N THR A 244 19.79 12.07 26.34
CA THR A 244 19.17 10.77 26.70
C THR A 244 19.36 9.70 25.64
N THR A 245 19.41 10.08 24.36
CA THR A 245 19.54 9.15 23.23
C THR A 245 20.98 9.00 22.74
N GLY A 246 21.84 10.00 23.00
CA GLY A 246 23.16 10.11 22.40
C GLY A 246 23.16 10.67 20.96
N TYR A 247 21.99 11.02 20.40
CA TYR A 247 21.84 11.52 19.03
C TYR A 247 21.31 12.96 19.05
N ASP A 248 22.02 13.90 18.42
CA ASP A 248 21.54 15.29 18.30
C ASP A 248 20.65 15.46 17.06
N PRO A 249 19.35 15.78 17.18
CA PRO A 249 18.44 15.95 16.05
C PRO A 249 18.83 17.08 15.08
N ARG A 250 19.80 17.93 15.44
CA ARG A 250 20.32 19.01 14.58
C ARG A 250 21.52 18.56 13.73
N ARG A 251 22.10 17.40 14.02
CA ARG A 251 23.15 16.79 13.20
C ARG A 251 22.52 15.80 12.25
N ILE A 252 22.78 15.94 10.95
CA ILE A 252 22.10 15.16 9.90
C ILE A 252 22.16 13.65 10.17
N ALA A 253 23.34 13.10 10.46
CA ALA A 253 23.50 11.66 10.71
C ALA A 253 22.67 11.17 11.91
N ASP A 254 22.67 11.95 12.99
CA ASP A 254 21.96 11.64 14.23
C ASP A 254 20.44 11.85 14.05
N ALA A 255 20.05 12.87 13.28
CA ALA A 255 18.67 13.16 12.91
C ALA A 255 18.04 12.01 12.12
N VAL A 256 18.77 11.42 11.17
CA VAL A 256 18.30 10.25 10.41
C VAL A 256 18.05 9.06 11.34
N VAL A 257 18.91 8.81 12.32
CA VAL A 257 18.72 7.74 13.31
C VAL A 257 17.46 7.96 14.14
N LEU A 258 17.27 9.18 14.65
CA LEU A 258 16.09 9.55 15.43
C LEU A 258 14.80 9.51 14.60
N TRP A 259 14.85 9.99 13.36
CA TRP A 259 13.73 9.97 12.43
C TRP A 259 13.33 8.53 12.10
N LEU A 260 14.27 7.66 11.78
CA LEU A 260 14.01 6.24 11.54
C LEU A 260 13.41 5.57 12.78
N ALA A 261 13.96 5.84 13.98
CA ALA A 261 13.42 5.27 15.21
C ALA A 261 11.96 5.70 15.48
N LEU A 262 11.56 6.92 15.09
CA LEU A 262 10.16 7.38 15.19
C LEU A 262 9.23 6.68 14.21
N HIS A 263 9.70 6.38 12.99
CA HIS A 263 8.92 5.72 11.95
C HIS A 263 8.84 4.20 12.16
N LEU A 264 9.76 3.63 12.95
CA LEU A 264 9.80 2.22 13.32
C LEU A 264 9.02 1.87 14.60
N GLU A 265 8.48 2.87 15.32
CA GLU A 265 7.66 2.65 16.54
C GLU A 265 6.22 2.18 16.24
N GLY A 266 5.80 2.15 14.97
CA GLY A 266 4.42 1.90 14.52
C GLY A 266 4.13 0.47 14.08
#